data_AF-A0A3D9TBN2-F1
#
_entry.id   AF-A0A3D9TBN2-F1
#
_cell.length_a   1.000
_cell.length_b   1.000
_cell.length_c   1.000
_cell.angle_alpha   90.00
_cell.angle_beta   90.00
_cell.angle_gamma   90.00
#
_symmetry.space_group_name_H-M   'P 1'
#
loop_
_entity.id
_entity.type
_entity.pdbx_description
1 polymer ?
#
loop_
_entity_poly.entity_id
_entity_poly.type
_entity_poly.pdbx_seq_one_letter_code
_entity_poly.pdbx_strand_id
1 'polypeptide(L)'
;MSDFLAIMTDEELNTLIRARLALAGVNLEQLPESPDPRTGSPTREQAMEYLRTFLAGPKVDGRRAGGRPAALNSWRPPAASPELAQQLAAPLEYPSITEAWTDSR
;
A
#
# COMPACT_ATOMS: atom_id res chain seq x y z
N MET A 1 26.21 6.65 -7.68
CA MET A 1 25.11 7.16 -8.51
C MET A 1 23.92 7.32 -7.60
N SER A 2 23.76 8.51 -7.02
CA SER A 2 22.69 8.77 -6.05
C SER A 2 21.37 8.79 -6.80
N ASP A 3 20.60 7.73 -6.64
CA ASP A 3 19.30 7.58 -7.30
C ASP A 3 18.35 8.63 -6.72
N PHE A 4 18.21 9.73 -7.46
CA PHE A 4 17.19 10.73 -7.24
C PHE A 4 15.88 10.04 -7.61
N LEU A 5 15.23 9.38 -6.66
CA LEU A 5 13.87 8.88 -6.86
C LEU A 5 13.01 10.11 -7.16
N ALA A 6 12.80 10.38 -8.43
CA ALA A 6 12.03 11.52 -8.90
C ALA A 6 10.65 11.46 -8.24
N ILE A 7 10.25 12.55 -7.60
CA ILE A 7 8.92 12.68 -7.03
C ILE A 7 7.95 12.67 -8.21
N MET A 8 7.28 11.55 -8.42
CA MET A 8 6.26 11.42 -9.44
C MET A 8 5.03 12.23 -9.05
N THR A 9 4.46 12.92 -10.02
CA THR A 9 3.15 13.55 -9.93
C THR A 9 2.04 12.50 -9.83
N ASP A 10 0.85 12.90 -9.39
CA ASP A 10 -0.29 11.98 -9.32
C ASP A 10 -0.69 11.43 -10.70
N GLU A 11 -0.48 12.17 -11.78
CA GLU A 11 -0.77 11.73 -13.14
C GLU A 11 0.23 10.67 -13.63
N GLU A 12 1.51 10.88 -13.35
CA GLU A 12 2.55 9.88 -13.60
C GLU A 12 2.32 8.62 -12.77
N LEU A 13 1.92 8.77 -11.49
CA LEU A 13 1.52 7.65 -10.64
C LEU A 13 0.30 6.92 -11.21
N ASN A 14 -0.71 7.64 -11.71
CA ASN A 14 -1.88 7.01 -12.33
C ASN A 14 -1.48 6.15 -13.52
N THR A 15 -0.59 6.66 -14.38
CA THR A 15 -0.09 5.94 -15.56
C THR A 15 0.66 4.68 -15.15
N LEU A 16 1.58 4.79 -14.19
CA LEU A 16 2.32 3.66 -13.64
C LEU A 16 1.39 2.60 -13.03
N ILE A 17 0.43 3.02 -12.20
CA ILE A 17 -0.54 2.14 -11.53
C ILE A 17 -1.37 1.40 -12.59
N ARG A 18 -1.96 2.11 -13.55
CA ARG A 18 -2.78 1.49 -14.60
C ARG A 18 -1.98 0.50 -15.44
N ALA A 19 -0.75 0.83 -15.81
CA ALA A 19 0.13 -0.08 -16.54
C ALA A 19 0.46 -1.35 -15.73
N ARG A 20 0.80 -1.19 -14.45
CA ARG A 20 1.10 -2.32 -13.54
C ARG A 20 -0.11 -3.23 -13.34
N LEU A 21 -1.30 -2.66 -13.15
CA LEU A 21 -2.53 -3.43 -12.97
C LEU A 21 -2.92 -4.16 -14.25
N ALA A 22 -2.80 -3.53 -15.41
CA ALA A 22 -3.06 -4.18 -16.70
C ALA A 22 -2.14 -5.39 -16.92
N LEU A 23 -0.84 -5.27 -16.61
CA LEU A 23 0.11 -6.38 -16.66
C LEU A 23 -0.24 -7.51 -15.68
N ALA A 24 -0.79 -7.17 -14.52
CA ALA A 24 -1.28 -8.13 -13.53
C ALA A 24 -2.67 -8.71 -13.86
N GLY A 25 -3.30 -8.27 -14.95
CA GLY A 25 -4.66 -8.68 -15.32
C GLY A 25 -5.77 -8.07 -14.46
N VAL A 26 -5.48 -7.03 -13.67
CA VAL A 26 -6.45 -6.34 -12.80
C VAL A 26 -7.09 -5.19 -13.57
N ASN A 27 -8.43 -5.21 -13.67
CA ASN A 27 -9.20 -4.16 -14.32
C ASN A 27 -9.92 -3.25 -13.30
N LEU A 28 -9.49 -2.00 -13.19
CA LEU A 28 -10.07 -0.99 -12.28
C LEU A 28 -11.53 -0.62 -12.63
N GLU A 29 -11.96 -0.82 -13.87
CA GLU A 29 -13.32 -0.50 -14.29
C GLU A 29 -14.35 -1.46 -13.70
N GLN A 30 -13.92 -2.57 -13.10
CA GLN A 30 -14.77 -3.49 -12.34
C GLN A 30 -15.11 -2.94 -10.94
N LEU A 31 -14.39 -1.93 -10.46
CA LEU A 31 -14.70 -1.28 -9.18
C LEU A 31 -15.87 -0.29 -9.34
N PRO A 32 -16.74 -0.20 -8.31
CA PRO A 32 -17.87 0.70 -8.34
C PRO A 32 -17.42 2.17 -8.28
N GLU A 33 -18.25 3.06 -8.81
CA GLU A 33 -17.98 4.51 -8.73
C GLU A 33 -18.52 5.12 -7.43
N SER A 34 -19.57 4.53 -6.87
CA SER A 34 -20.15 4.88 -5.57
C SER A 34 -19.87 3.79 -4.53
N PRO A 35 -19.80 4.12 -3.24
CA PRO A 35 -19.64 3.12 -2.18
C PRO A 35 -20.71 2.02 -2.27
N ASP A 36 -20.29 0.76 -2.20
CA ASP A 36 -21.21 -0.37 -2.13
C ASP A 36 -21.33 -0.87 -0.67
N PRO A 37 -22.46 -0.59 0.02
CA PRO A 37 -22.64 -0.98 1.41
C PRO A 37 -22.79 -2.48 1.61
N ARG A 38 -23.07 -3.26 0.55
CA ARG A 38 -23.23 -4.72 0.65
C ARG A 38 -21.90 -5.45 0.62
N THR A 39 -20.99 -5.03 -0.25
CA THR A 39 -19.68 -5.68 -0.40
C THR A 39 -18.59 -4.99 0.39
N GLY A 40 -18.78 -3.72 0.76
CA GLY A 40 -17.73 -2.88 1.37
C GLY A 40 -16.58 -2.59 0.39
N SER A 41 -16.79 -2.81 -0.91
CA SER A 41 -15.75 -2.60 -1.92
C SER A 41 -15.39 -1.12 -2.00
N PRO A 42 -14.10 -0.77 -2.12
CA PRO A 42 -13.70 0.61 -2.33
C PRO A 42 -14.21 1.09 -3.68
N THR A 43 -14.51 2.39 -3.77
CA THR A 43 -14.74 3.01 -5.08
C THR A 43 -13.45 2.99 -5.90
N ARG A 44 -13.59 3.11 -7.22
CA ARG A 44 -12.44 3.24 -8.14
C ARG A 44 -11.50 4.36 -7.72
N GLU A 45 -12.05 5.49 -7.28
CA GLU A 45 -11.28 6.64 -6.80
C GLU A 45 -10.54 6.33 -5.50
N GLN A 46 -11.23 5.70 -4.53
CA GLN A 46 -10.61 5.29 -3.26
C GLN A 46 -9.47 4.30 -3.49
N ALA A 47 -9.66 3.31 -4.36
CA ALA A 47 -8.62 2.35 -4.73
C ALA A 47 -7.40 3.04 -5.35
N MET A 48 -7.62 3.97 -6.29
CA MET A 48 -6.53 4.76 -6.87
C MET A 48 -5.80 5.60 -5.82
N GLU A 49 -6.51 6.21 -4.88
CA GLU A 49 -5.90 7.01 -3.81
C GLU A 49 -5.06 6.15 -2.86
N TYR A 50 -5.53 4.95 -2.50
CA TYR A 50 -4.74 4.00 -1.71
C TYR A 50 -3.51 3.53 -2.45
N LEU A 51 -3.61 3.23 -3.74
CA LEU A 51 -2.46 2.80 -4.56
C LEU A 51 -1.41 3.91 -4.70
N ARG A 52 -1.83 5.17 -4.90
CA ARG A 52 -0.90 6.31 -4.88
C ARG A 52 -0.24 6.48 -3.52
N THR A 53 -1.03 6.40 -2.44
CA THR A 53 -0.53 6.50 -1.07
C THR A 53 0.45 5.39 -0.74
N PHE A 54 0.19 4.21 -1.24
CA PHE A 54 1.05 3.06 -1.11
C PHE A 54 2.39 3.23 -1.84
N LEU A 55 2.36 3.75 -3.08
CA LEU A 55 3.58 3.93 -3.88
C LEU A 55 4.40 5.16 -3.49
N ALA A 56 3.75 6.24 -3.06
CA ALA A 56 4.35 7.56 -2.93
C ALA A 56 4.16 8.22 -1.55
N GLY A 57 3.57 7.50 -0.59
CA GLY A 57 3.21 8.03 0.73
C GLY A 57 1.94 8.89 0.72
N PRO A 58 1.39 9.22 1.90
CA PRO A 58 0.21 10.06 2.03
C PRO A 58 0.48 11.48 1.50
N LYS A 59 -0.58 12.15 1.05
CA LYS A 59 -0.50 13.58 0.72
C LYS A 59 -0.41 14.40 1.99
N VAL A 60 0.59 15.28 2.04
CA VAL A 60 0.72 16.34 3.04
C VAL A 60 0.77 17.67 2.26
N ASP A 61 -0.12 18.60 2.59
CA ASP A 61 -0.27 19.90 1.90
C ASP A 61 -0.41 19.78 0.37
N GLY A 62 -1.18 18.78 -0.07
CA GLY A 62 -1.45 18.52 -1.49
C GLY A 62 -0.30 17.87 -2.26
N ARG A 63 0.82 17.54 -1.62
CA ARG A 63 1.99 16.91 -2.25
C ARG A 63 2.32 15.57 -1.62
N ARG A 64 2.88 14.67 -2.42
CA ARG A 64 3.47 13.41 -1.95
C ARG A 64 4.97 13.58 -1.86
N ALA A 65 5.58 13.06 -0.80
CA ALA A 65 7.03 13.14 -0.60
C ALA A 65 7.84 12.24 -1.55
N GLY A 66 7.15 11.44 -2.38
CA GLY A 66 7.76 10.34 -3.11
C GLY A 66 7.92 9.13 -2.20
N GLY A 67 7.83 7.93 -2.78
CA GLY A 67 7.86 6.70 -2.02
C GLY A 67 8.76 5.66 -2.66
N ARG A 68 9.31 4.82 -1.79
CA ARG A 68 10.01 3.60 -2.18
C ARG A 68 8.98 2.47 -2.10
N PRO A 69 8.86 1.60 -3.13
CA PRO A 69 8.12 0.34 -3.00
C PRO A 69 8.57 -0.52 -1.80
N ALA A 70 9.77 -0.28 -1.27
CA ALA A 70 10.28 -0.85 -0.02
C ALA A 70 9.41 -0.56 1.21
N ALA A 71 8.48 0.40 1.13
CA ALA A 71 7.48 0.64 2.17
C ALA A 71 6.56 -0.57 2.38
N LEU A 72 6.45 -1.53 1.45
CA LEU A 72 5.72 -2.79 1.67
C LEU A 72 6.23 -3.58 2.88
N ASN A 73 7.55 -3.62 3.08
CA ASN A 73 8.12 -4.34 4.23
C ASN A 73 7.82 -3.62 5.55
N SER A 74 7.70 -2.29 5.52
CA SER A 74 7.48 -1.45 6.71
C SER A 74 6.03 -1.03 6.94
N TRP A 75 5.15 -1.14 5.94
CA TRP A 75 3.76 -0.74 6.05
C TRP A 75 3.05 -1.73 6.96
N ARG A 76 2.38 -1.18 7.97
CA ARG A 76 1.47 -1.91 8.84
C ARG A 76 0.15 -1.13 8.83
N PRO A 77 -1.00 -1.79 8.65
CA PRO A 77 -2.27 -1.10 8.82
C PRO A 77 -2.32 -0.51 10.24
N PRO A 78 -2.82 0.72 10.42
CA PRO A 78 -2.97 1.29 11.74
C PRO A 78 -3.94 0.43 12.55
N ALA A 79 -3.50 -0.07 13.71
CA ALA A 79 -4.39 -0.77 14.63
C ALA A 79 -5.42 0.24 15.16
N ALA A 80 -6.71 -0.14 15.12
CA ALA A 80 -7.79 0.73 15.62
C ALA A 80 -7.65 1.03 17.13
N SER A 81 -6.93 0.17 17.87
CA SER A 81 -6.47 0.42 19.23
C SER A 81 -5.19 -0.41 19.52
N PRO A 82 -4.34 0.00 20.48
CA PRO A 82 -3.12 -0.76 20.85
C PRO A 82 -3.39 -2.22 21.23
N GLU A 83 -4.56 -2.49 21.81
CA GLU A 83 -5.00 -3.82 22.24
C GLU A 83 -5.30 -4.75 21.06
N LEU A 84 -5.57 -4.19 19.87
CA LEU A 84 -5.78 -4.94 18.62
C LEU A 84 -4.49 -5.15 17.83
N ALA A 85 -3.33 -4.73 18.35
CA ALA A 85 -2.03 -4.84 17.69
C ALA A 85 -1.43 -6.27 17.78
N GLN A 86 -2.23 -7.30 17.51
CA GLN A 86 -1.84 -8.72 17.58
C GLN A 86 -0.77 -9.11 16.55
N GLN A 87 -0.51 -8.24 15.55
CA GLN A 87 0.50 -8.49 14.52
C GLN A 87 1.89 -7.93 14.85
N LEU A 88 2.10 -7.33 16.03
CA LEU A 88 3.39 -6.72 16.39
C LEU A 88 4.46 -7.72 16.85
N ALA A 89 4.08 -8.96 17.16
CA ALA A 89 5.04 -10.00 17.53
C ALA A 89 4.57 -11.36 17.02
N ALA A 90 5.50 -12.18 16.54
CA ALA A 90 5.22 -13.59 16.28
C ALA A 90 4.79 -14.27 17.60
N PRO A 91 3.83 -15.22 17.57
CA PRO A 91 3.48 -15.99 18.76
C PRO A 91 4.73 -16.63 19.39
N LEU A 92 5.00 -16.30 20.66
CA LEU A 92 6.19 -16.74 21.40
C LEU A 92 6.34 -18.28 21.49
N GLU A 93 5.27 -19.02 21.19
CA GLU A 93 5.25 -20.49 21.21
C GLU A 93 6.06 -21.14 20.07
N TYR A 94 6.39 -20.40 19.00
CA TYR A 94 7.10 -20.96 17.85
C TYR A 94 8.33 -20.13 17.48
N PRO A 95 9.48 -20.36 18.17
CA PRO A 95 10.72 -19.65 17.91
C PRO A 95 11.18 -19.72 16.44
N SER A 96 10.86 -20.81 15.75
CA SER A 96 11.16 -21.04 14.33
C SER A 96 10.43 -20.08 13.38
N ILE A 97 9.25 -19.56 13.77
CA ILE A 97 8.52 -18.57 12.97
C ILE A 97 9.23 -17.21 13.05
N THR A 98 9.79 -16.86 14.21
CA THR A 98 10.57 -15.63 14.40
C THR A 98 11.82 -15.65 13.53
N GLU A 99 12.58 -16.74 13.53
CA GLU A 99 13.76 -16.89 12.64
C GLU A 99 13.37 -16.74 11.16
N ALA A 100 12.30 -17.41 10.72
CA ALA A 100 11.85 -17.31 9.33
C ALA A 100 11.38 -15.91 8.92
N TRP A 101 10.89 -15.10 9.86
CA TRP A 101 10.40 -13.73 9.62
C TRP A 101 11.48 -12.64 9.73
N THR A 102 12.52 -12.85 10.55
CA THR A 102 13.58 -11.87 10.77
C THR A 102 14.87 -12.16 10.00
N ASP A 103 15.02 -13.37 9.43
CA ASP A 103 16.14 -13.69 8.53
C ASP A 103 15.93 -13.04 7.16
N SER A 104 16.10 -11.71 7.15
CA SER A 104 16.26 -10.90 5.94
C SER A 104 17.75 -10.73 5.69
N ARG A 105 18.37 -11.70 5.03
CA ARG A 105 19.61 -11.46 4.28
C ARG A 105 19.30 -10.99 2.87
#